data_AF-A0A523G8W6-F1
#
_entry.id   AF-A0A523G8W6-F1
#
_cell.length_a   1.000
_cell.length_b   1.000
_cell.length_c   1.000
_cell.angle_alpha   90.00
_cell.angle_beta   90.00
_cell.angle_gamma   90.00
#
_symmetry.space_group_name_H-M   'P 1'
#
loop_
_entity.id
_entity.type
_entity.pdbx_description
1 polymer ?
#
loop_
_entity_poly.entity_id
_entity_poly.type
_entity_poly.pdbx_seq_one_letter_code
_entity_poly.pdbx_strand_id
1 'polypeptide(L)'
;SPKVDLTLAIRGDYDNIYEKFQVSPRAAVVFKPSTTQSFRITYNRAFSAPSVNSLFLDIPARTTSFPGGLKFILQGRGARDGFSFDTFRSSNTARFFLPVPGAFGQDIPIATMPLQALYGAGVAGFGATLRSNDPLPPPFTNLPAAQREALADLLDGFTPFIQGSTTGVLGIPDGSDTGYTVVGGPVDISPLKQTTTQTIEVGFKGLFGDNFLFTIDGYYTKKKDFVGPLLVTSPLVYVPDLAADLAPALTPVIQGAALDPQVAGFLASLGLDAATAAQLISGLLSVGFNAPGNPTPVAAVQPDSNNPALESNDGTAVGGFLSYRNFGNVDFFGVDAAFEYQASKQFTIFGNFSFVSDDFFDNEELDEDDESTVLALNAPKIKFKAGLRYATSWGFSFSASGRYIDAFEIRSGPYVGELESYFQLDAGIGYDLDKYARGMKLDVGVSNLLDDDHREFIGAPKLGRMVIARATYSVR
;
A
#
# COMPACT_ATOMS: atom_id res chain seq x y z
N SER A 1 7.24 54.22 11.94
CA SER A 1 7.09 53.67 13.30
C SER A 1 7.01 52.16 13.23
N PRO A 2 7.57 51.42 14.20
CA PRO A 2 7.36 49.98 14.31
C PRO A 2 5.86 49.66 14.35
N LYS A 3 5.44 48.62 13.63
CA LYS A 3 4.03 48.20 13.56
C LYS A 3 3.90 46.75 14.01
N VAL A 4 2.95 46.49 14.90
CA VAL A 4 2.53 45.13 15.27
C VAL A 4 1.12 44.92 14.72
N ASP A 5 0.94 43.90 13.90
CA ASP A 5 -0.35 43.46 13.38
C ASP A 5 -0.69 42.10 14.03
N LEU A 6 -1.81 42.03 14.75
CA LEU A 6 -2.37 40.77 15.30
C LEU A 6 -3.58 40.35 14.48
N THR A 7 -3.61 39.10 14.02
CA THR A 7 -4.78 38.50 13.37
C THR A 7 -5.20 37.25 14.13
N LEU A 8 -6.47 37.19 14.52
CA LEU A 8 -7.09 36.03 15.14
C LEU A 8 -8.27 35.59 14.27
N ALA A 9 -8.39 34.28 14.02
CA ALA A 9 -9.52 33.73 13.30
C ALA A 9 -9.91 32.37 13.87
N ILE A 10 -11.19 32.03 13.74
CA ILE A 10 -11.75 30.74 14.11
C ILE A 10 -12.65 30.27 12.97
N ARG A 11 -12.51 29.00 12.59
CA ARG A 11 -13.40 28.35 11.63
C ARG A 11 -14.12 27.20 12.33
N GLY A 12 -15.43 27.13 12.14
CA GLY A 12 -16.27 26.03 12.61
C GLY A 12 -16.82 25.25 11.43
N ASP A 13 -16.76 23.92 11.50
CA ASP A 13 -17.23 23.03 10.43
C ASP A 13 -18.07 21.91 11.05
N TYR A 14 -19.29 21.70 10.55
CA TYR A 14 -20.12 20.56 10.92
C TYR A 14 -20.02 19.51 9.81
N ASP A 15 -19.66 18.28 10.18
CA ASP A 15 -19.60 17.15 9.28
C ASP A 15 -20.82 16.27 9.50
N ASN A 16 -21.64 16.10 8.46
CA ASN A 16 -22.88 15.32 8.52
C ASN A 16 -22.65 13.81 8.45
N ILE A 17 -21.45 13.34 8.07
CA ILE A 17 -21.12 11.91 8.05
C ILE A 17 -20.81 11.45 9.48
N TYR A 18 -20.06 12.27 10.22
CA TYR A 18 -19.67 12.04 11.62
C TYR A 18 -20.64 12.63 12.64
N GLU A 19 -21.60 13.43 12.18
CA GLU A 19 -22.48 14.24 13.01
C GLU A 19 -21.71 15.08 14.05
N LYS A 20 -20.51 15.54 13.68
CA LYS A 20 -19.56 16.18 14.60
C LYS A 20 -19.20 17.58 14.15
N PHE A 21 -19.12 18.49 15.12
CA PHE A 21 -18.60 19.84 14.92
C PHE A 21 -17.10 19.92 15.24
N GLN A 22 -16.33 20.56 14.37
CA GLN A 22 -14.90 20.80 14.51
C GLN A 22 -14.60 22.29 14.53
N VAL A 23 -13.53 22.66 15.26
CA VAL A 23 -13.07 24.04 15.37
C VAL A 23 -11.60 24.16 15.01
N SER A 24 -11.28 25.08 14.11
CA SER A 24 -9.94 25.33 13.57
C SER A 24 -9.49 26.76 13.91
N PRO A 25 -8.85 26.99 15.07
CA PRO A 25 -8.30 28.28 15.43
C PRO A 25 -7.04 28.63 14.61
N ARG A 26 -6.85 29.93 14.38
CA ARG A 26 -5.69 30.51 13.71
C ARG A 26 -5.27 31.79 14.41
N ALA A 27 -3.97 31.97 14.60
CA ALA A 27 -3.40 33.18 15.15
C ALA A 27 -2.14 33.57 14.37
N ALA A 28 -1.97 34.87 14.12
CA ALA A 28 -0.79 35.41 13.44
C ALA A 28 -0.37 36.72 14.11
N VAL A 29 0.91 36.85 14.40
CA VAL A 29 1.53 38.10 14.83
C VAL A 29 2.56 38.48 13.77
N VAL A 30 2.48 39.71 13.27
CA VAL A 30 3.46 40.28 12.34
C VAL A 30 4.05 41.54 12.97
N PHE A 31 5.36 41.52 13.21
CA PHE A 31 6.11 42.66 13.71
C PHE A 31 6.97 43.26 12.60
N LYS A 32 6.77 44.55 12.31
CA LYS A 32 7.49 45.31 11.29
C LYS A 32 8.34 46.39 11.96
N PRO A 33 9.61 46.13 12.30
CA PRO A 33 10.48 47.15 12.88
C PRO A 33 10.80 48.29 11.91
N SER A 34 10.79 48.02 10.59
CA SER A 34 10.97 49.00 9.52
C SER A 34 9.99 48.73 8.37
N THR A 35 10.03 49.55 7.32
CA THR A 35 9.26 49.31 6.07
C THR A 35 9.85 48.18 5.22
N THR A 36 11.08 47.75 5.51
CA THR A 36 11.82 46.75 4.73
C THR A 36 11.96 45.41 5.44
N GLN A 37 11.59 45.32 6.71
CA GLN A 37 11.76 44.11 7.53
C GLN A 37 10.46 43.73 8.21
N SER A 38 10.18 42.43 8.26
CA SER A 38 9.05 41.86 8.98
C SER A 38 9.38 40.51 9.59
N PHE A 39 8.98 40.32 10.83
CA PHE A 39 8.96 39.05 11.54
C PHE A 39 7.52 38.54 11.64
N ARG A 40 7.31 37.24 11.46
CA ARG A 40 6.01 36.58 11.54
C ARG A 40 6.08 35.42 12.52
N ILE A 41 5.04 35.27 13.34
CA ILE A 41 4.75 34.04 14.07
C ILE A 41 3.32 33.65 13.75
N THR A 42 3.10 32.43 13.29
CA THR A 42 1.77 31.91 12.95
C THR A 42 1.51 30.58 13.62
N TYR A 43 0.28 30.40 14.08
CA TYR A 43 -0.27 29.12 14.52
C TYR A 43 -1.53 28.83 13.71
N ASN A 44 -1.63 27.60 13.21
CA ASN A 44 -2.82 27.12 12.51
C ASN A 44 -3.13 25.69 12.95
N ARG A 45 -4.37 25.43 13.34
CA ARG A 45 -4.95 24.09 13.35
C ARG A 45 -5.87 23.94 12.14
N ALA A 46 -5.68 22.86 11.39
CA ALA A 46 -6.57 22.44 10.31
C ALA A 46 -6.98 20.98 10.53
N PHE A 47 -8.01 20.55 9.81
CA PHE A 47 -8.35 19.14 9.69
C PHE A 47 -8.72 18.83 8.24
N SER A 48 -8.67 17.54 7.89
CA SER A 48 -9.12 17.01 6.62
C SER A 48 -10.05 15.84 6.89
N ALA A 49 -11.22 15.85 6.25
CA ALA A 49 -12.11 14.71 6.27
C ALA A 49 -11.56 13.59 5.37
N PRO A 50 -11.74 12.32 5.75
CA PRO A 50 -11.44 11.20 4.87
C PRO A 50 -12.19 11.31 3.55
N SER A 51 -11.61 10.76 2.49
CA SER A 51 -12.24 10.78 1.18
C SER A 51 -13.53 9.95 1.17
N VAL A 52 -14.44 10.25 0.24
CA VAL A 52 -15.65 9.44 0.02
C VAL A 52 -15.28 7.97 -0.24
N ASN A 53 -14.20 7.71 -0.98
CA ASN A 53 -13.70 6.35 -1.19
C ASN A 53 -13.29 5.71 0.15
N SER A 54 -12.53 6.38 1.00
CA SER A 54 -12.11 5.81 2.28
C SER A 54 -13.28 5.48 3.21
N LEU A 55 -14.37 6.26 3.11
CA LEU A 55 -15.56 6.10 3.95
C LEU A 55 -16.54 5.06 3.41
N PHE A 56 -16.71 4.98 2.09
CA PHE A 56 -17.80 4.24 1.45
C PHE A 56 -17.35 3.32 0.32
N LEU A 57 -16.07 2.92 0.27
CA LEU A 57 -15.62 1.94 -0.72
C LEU A 57 -16.48 0.68 -0.62
N ASP A 58 -16.97 0.23 -1.77
CA ASP A 58 -17.70 -1.02 -1.90
C ASP A 58 -17.41 -1.60 -3.28
N ILE A 59 -16.25 -2.26 -3.40
CA ILE A 59 -15.85 -2.93 -4.64
C ILE A 59 -15.23 -4.29 -4.35
N PRO A 60 -15.55 -5.35 -5.12
CA PRO A 60 -14.82 -6.60 -5.03
C PRO A 60 -13.40 -6.38 -5.57
N ALA A 61 -12.39 -6.53 -4.71
CA ALA A 61 -11.00 -6.45 -5.10
C ALA A 61 -10.55 -7.73 -5.81
N ARG A 62 -11.04 -8.89 -5.34
CA ARG A 62 -10.83 -10.19 -5.96
C ARG A 62 -12.01 -11.10 -5.69
N THR A 63 -12.43 -11.85 -6.72
CA THR A 63 -13.43 -12.91 -6.58
C THR A 63 -12.83 -14.22 -7.09
N THR A 64 -12.73 -15.21 -6.21
CA THR A 64 -12.39 -16.58 -6.55
C THR A 64 -13.69 -17.37 -6.66
N SER A 65 -14.01 -17.83 -7.87
CA SER A 65 -15.19 -18.64 -8.13
C SER A 65 -14.84 -20.13 -8.07
N PHE A 66 -15.72 -20.91 -7.48
CA PHE A 66 -15.63 -22.37 -7.37
C PHE A 66 -16.84 -23.05 -8.06
N PRO A 67 -16.79 -24.37 -8.28
CA PRO A 67 -17.94 -25.13 -8.77
C PRO A 67 -19.19 -24.93 -7.89
N GLY A 68 -20.37 -25.11 -8.48
CA GLY A 68 -21.65 -24.95 -7.77
C GLY A 68 -22.04 -23.50 -7.49
N GLY A 69 -21.34 -22.52 -8.06
CA GLY A 69 -21.63 -21.10 -7.87
C GLY A 69 -21.05 -20.52 -6.57
N LEU A 70 -20.29 -21.31 -5.81
CA LEU A 70 -19.63 -20.89 -4.57
C LEU A 70 -18.50 -19.91 -4.87
N LYS A 71 -18.29 -18.94 -3.98
CA LYS A 71 -17.33 -17.85 -4.17
C LYS A 71 -16.63 -17.46 -2.87
N PHE A 72 -15.34 -17.18 -2.98
CA PHE A 72 -14.62 -16.39 -1.99
C PHE A 72 -14.38 -14.98 -2.55
N ILE A 73 -14.75 -13.95 -1.79
CA ILE A 73 -14.66 -12.55 -2.23
C ILE A 73 -13.78 -11.78 -1.25
N LEU A 74 -12.69 -11.20 -1.74
CA LEU A 74 -11.98 -10.14 -1.04
C LEU A 74 -12.58 -8.80 -1.46
N GLN A 75 -13.28 -8.14 -0.55
CA GLN A 75 -13.95 -6.87 -0.84
C GLN A 75 -13.18 -5.70 -0.26
N GLY A 76 -12.93 -4.67 -1.06
CA GLY A 76 -12.56 -3.34 -0.58
C GLY A 76 -13.77 -2.68 0.08
N ARG A 77 -13.61 -2.33 1.35
CA ARG A 77 -14.66 -1.71 2.18
C ARG A 77 -14.20 -0.39 2.78
N GLY A 78 -15.09 0.59 2.76
CA GLY A 78 -14.90 1.85 3.47
C GLY A 78 -15.10 1.65 4.97
N ALA A 79 -14.37 2.41 5.78
CA ALA A 79 -14.38 2.29 7.24
C ALA A 79 -15.15 3.43 7.92
N ARG A 80 -16.28 3.86 7.35
CA ARG A 80 -17.13 4.87 8.01
C ARG A 80 -17.51 4.44 9.42
N ASP A 81 -18.03 3.23 9.57
CA ASP A 81 -18.59 2.72 10.83
C ASP A 81 -17.63 1.79 11.58
N GLY A 82 -16.45 1.54 10.99
CA GLY A 82 -15.46 0.61 11.54
C GLY A 82 -15.84 -0.86 11.33
N PHE A 83 -15.04 -1.74 11.95
CA PHE A 83 -15.19 -3.21 11.93
C PHE A 83 -14.79 -3.78 13.29
N SER A 84 -15.64 -4.67 13.82
CA SER A 84 -15.37 -5.43 15.06
C SER A 84 -15.25 -6.92 14.77
N PHE A 85 -14.54 -7.62 15.65
CA PHE A 85 -14.32 -9.07 15.58
C PHE A 85 -14.59 -9.78 16.92
N ASP A 86 -15.64 -9.37 17.62
CA ASP A 86 -15.99 -9.91 18.92
C ASP A 86 -16.46 -11.37 18.83
N THR A 87 -17.16 -11.72 17.75
CA THR A 87 -17.54 -13.13 17.48
C THR A 87 -16.28 -13.98 17.42
N PHE A 88 -15.29 -13.56 16.64
CA PHE A 88 -14.01 -14.25 16.53
C PHE A 88 -13.32 -14.41 17.89
N ARG A 89 -13.25 -13.34 18.69
CA ARG A 89 -12.61 -13.39 20.02
C ARG A 89 -13.30 -14.37 20.97
N SER A 90 -14.60 -14.57 20.81
CA SER A 90 -15.38 -15.50 21.63
C SER A 90 -15.32 -16.95 21.16
N SER A 91 -15.34 -17.18 19.84
CA SER A 91 -15.46 -18.52 19.25
C SER A 91 -14.13 -19.11 18.79
N ASN A 92 -13.16 -18.26 18.45
CA ASN A 92 -11.92 -18.61 17.74
C ASN A 92 -12.16 -19.43 16.46
N THR A 93 -13.24 -19.10 15.75
CA THR A 93 -13.66 -19.76 14.50
C THR A 93 -13.42 -18.88 13.28
N ALA A 94 -13.14 -19.51 12.14
CA ALA A 94 -13.08 -18.84 10.84
C ALA A 94 -14.06 -19.49 9.85
N ARG A 95 -14.56 -18.70 8.91
CA ARG A 95 -15.52 -19.14 7.89
C ARG A 95 -14.80 -19.91 6.78
N PHE A 96 -15.02 -21.20 6.67
CA PHE A 96 -14.37 -22.05 5.67
C PHE A 96 -14.90 -21.76 4.26
N PHE A 97 -14.03 -21.66 3.26
CA PHE A 97 -14.44 -21.22 1.91
C PHE A 97 -14.01 -22.14 0.76
N LEU A 98 -13.32 -23.26 1.02
CA LEU A 98 -13.06 -24.23 -0.05
C LEU A 98 -14.36 -24.95 -0.42
N PRO A 99 -14.54 -25.35 -1.70
CA PRO A 99 -15.81 -25.87 -2.22
C PRO A 99 -16.06 -27.33 -1.82
N VAL A 100 -16.08 -27.59 -0.52
CA VAL A 100 -16.31 -28.92 0.05
C VAL A 100 -17.76 -28.97 0.56
N PRO A 101 -18.57 -29.92 0.04
CA PRO A 101 -19.95 -30.10 0.50
C PRO A 101 -20.04 -30.24 2.02
N GLY A 102 -20.91 -29.46 2.66
CA GLY A 102 -21.11 -29.47 4.11
C GLY A 102 -20.07 -28.71 4.93
N ALA A 103 -18.94 -28.29 4.35
CA ALA A 103 -17.93 -27.47 5.05
C ALA A 103 -17.91 -26.02 4.58
N PHE A 104 -18.18 -25.73 3.30
CA PHE A 104 -18.24 -24.36 2.80
C PHE A 104 -19.23 -23.50 3.61
N GLY A 105 -18.79 -22.31 4.01
CA GLY A 105 -19.58 -21.36 4.78
C GLY A 105 -19.82 -21.78 6.24
N GLN A 106 -19.20 -22.84 6.74
CA GLN A 106 -19.26 -23.20 8.15
C GLN A 106 -18.20 -22.44 8.95
N ASP A 107 -18.54 -22.11 10.19
CA ASP A 107 -17.60 -21.55 11.15
C ASP A 107 -16.83 -22.71 11.81
N ILE A 108 -15.54 -22.79 11.52
CA ILE A 108 -14.68 -23.90 11.97
C ILE A 108 -13.65 -23.36 12.98
N PRO A 109 -13.47 -24.01 14.15
CA PRO A 109 -12.42 -23.62 15.09
C PRO A 109 -11.04 -23.75 14.44
N ILE A 110 -10.22 -22.71 14.54
CA ILE A 110 -8.91 -22.67 13.88
C ILE A 110 -7.99 -23.79 14.39
N ALA A 111 -8.08 -24.12 15.68
CA ALA A 111 -7.26 -25.17 16.28
C ALA A 111 -7.62 -26.60 15.80
N THR A 112 -8.81 -26.80 15.21
CA THR A 112 -9.32 -28.13 14.85
C THR A 112 -9.94 -28.14 13.45
N MET A 113 -9.19 -27.67 12.45
CA MET A 113 -9.62 -27.68 11.05
C MET A 113 -9.75 -29.13 10.56
N PRO A 114 -10.90 -29.55 9.99
CA PRO A 114 -11.18 -30.95 9.72
C PRO A 114 -10.33 -31.47 8.55
N LEU A 115 -9.52 -32.51 8.81
CA LEU A 115 -8.67 -33.13 7.79
C LEU A 115 -9.50 -33.69 6.64
N GLN A 116 -10.71 -34.18 6.90
CA GLN A 116 -11.63 -34.65 5.86
C GLN A 116 -11.93 -33.58 4.81
N ALA A 117 -12.23 -32.34 5.23
CA ALA A 117 -12.56 -31.27 4.29
C ALA A 117 -11.32 -30.83 3.51
N LEU A 118 -10.18 -30.69 4.19
CA LEU A 118 -8.91 -30.30 3.57
C LEU A 118 -8.40 -31.36 2.58
N TYR A 119 -8.54 -32.64 2.94
CA TYR A 119 -8.27 -33.77 2.05
C TYR A 119 -9.18 -33.72 0.82
N GLY A 120 -10.49 -33.58 1.01
CA GLY A 120 -11.45 -33.49 -0.11
C GLY A 120 -11.15 -32.31 -1.05
N ALA A 121 -10.77 -31.16 -0.51
CA ALA A 121 -10.34 -30.01 -1.31
C ALA A 121 -9.04 -30.28 -2.07
N GLY A 122 -8.05 -30.90 -1.42
CA GLY A 122 -6.80 -31.32 -2.06
C GLY A 122 -7.04 -32.33 -3.20
N VAL A 123 -7.92 -33.32 -2.98
CA VAL A 123 -8.29 -34.32 -3.98
C VAL A 123 -9.06 -33.69 -5.14
N ALA A 124 -9.94 -32.72 -4.90
CA ALA A 124 -10.62 -32.02 -5.99
C ALA A 124 -9.62 -31.29 -6.92
N GLY A 125 -8.59 -30.66 -6.33
CA GLY A 125 -7.51 -30.01 -7.08
C GLY A 125 -6.60 -31.01 -7.81
N PHE A 126 -5.98 -31.92 -7.07
CA PHE A 126 -5.03 -32.89 -7.62
C PHE A 126 -5.70 -33.92 -8.53
N GLY A 127 -6.93 -34.32 -8.22
CA GLY A 127 -7.75 -35.19 -9.06
C GLY A 127 -7.98 -34.59 -10.45
N ALA A 128 -8.16 -33.26 -10.56
CA ALA A 128 -8.22 -32.60 -11.86
C ALA A 128 -6.89 -32.72 -12.62
N THR A 129 -5.74 -32.61 -11.93
CA THR A 129 -4.40 -32.86 -12.52
C THR A 129 -4.21 -34.33 -12.92
N LEU A 130 -4.69 -35.29 -12.13
CA LEU A 130 -4.65 -36.71 -12.51
C LEU A 130 -5.45 -36.95 -13.79
N ARG A 131 -6.60 -36.30 -13.96
CA ARG A 131 -7.45 -36.42 -15.15
C ARG A 131 -7.00 -35.53 -16.33
N SER A 132 -5.97 -34.71 -16.15
CA SER A 132 -5.35 -33.93 -17.22
C SER A 132 -4.18 -34.69 -17.87
N ASN A 133 -3.66 -34.16 -18.97
CA ASN A 133 -2.43 -34.67 -19.61
C ASN A 133 -1.15 -34.06 -18.99
N ASP A 134 -1.26 -33.37 -17.85
CA ASP A 134 -0.11 -32.69 -17.25
C ASP A 134 0.92 -33.70 -16.72
N PRO A 135 2.22 -33.36 -16.74
CA PRO A 135 3.26 -34.18 -16.15
C PRO A 135 3.02 -34.37 -14.65
N LEU A 136 3.11 -35.62 -14.17
CA LEU A 136 3.03 -35.93 -12.75
C LEU A 136 4.44 -36.04 -12.12
N PRO A 137 4.61 -35.66 -10.85
CA PRO A 137 5.88 -35.84 -10.15
C PRO A 137 6.17 -37.34 -9.93
N PRO A 138 7.45 -37.73 -9.77
CA PRO A 138 7.80 -39.08 -9.36
C PRO A 138 7.08 -39.47 -8.06
N PRO A 139 6.65 -40.74 -7.90
CA PRO A 139 6.77 -41.88 -8.81
C PRO A 139 5.67 -41.96 -9.89
N PHE A 140 4.78 -40.96 -9.99
CA PHE A 140 3.60 -41.00 -10.86
C PHE A 140 3.85 -40.57 -12.31
N THR A 141 5.07 -40.13 -12.64
CA THR A 141 5.44 -39.52 -13.93
C THR A 141 5.01 -40.31 -15.17
N ASN A 142 5.01 -41.65 -15.10
CA ASN A 142 4.70 -42.53 -16.23
C ASN A 142 3.36 -43.27 -16.09
N LEU A 143 2.44 -42.81 -15.22
CA LEU A 143 1.15 -43.47 -15.07
C LEU A 143 0.30 -43.37 -16.36
N PRO A 144 -0.18 -44.49 -16.94
CA PRO A 144 -1.15 -44.49 -18.02
C PRO A 144 -2.46 -43.79 -17.62
N ALA A 145 -3.15 -43.17 -18.59
CA ALA A 145 -4.38 -42.42 -18.35
C ALA A 145 -5.44 -43.19 -17.54
N ALA A 146 -5.66 -44.47 -17.85
CA ALA A 146 -6.60 -45.31 -17.11
C ALA A 146 -6.21 -45.51 -15.63
N GLN A 147 -4.91 -45.56 -15.32
CA GLN A 147 -4.43 -45.65 -13.94
C GLN A 147 -4.50 -44.29 -13.23
N ARG A 148 -4.35 -43.18 -13.95
CA ARG A 148 -4.56 -41.83 -13.39
C ARG A 148 -6.01 -41.61 -12.97
N GLU A 149 -6.97 -42.01 -13.83
CA GLU A 149 -8.40 -41.97 -13.52
C GLU A 149 -8.73 -42.85 -12.30
N ALA A 150 -8.27 -44.10 -12.30
CA ALA A 150 -8.49 -45.01 -11.18
C ALA A 150 -7.90 -44.50 -9.86
N LEU A 151 -6.72 -43.86 -9.91
CA LEU A 151 -6.12 -43.21 -8.74
C LEU A 151 -6.96 -42.02 -8.27
N ALA A 152 -7.47 -41.20 -9.19
CA ALA A 152 -8.32 -40.07 -8.82
C ALA A 152 -9.62 -40.51 -8.16
N ASP A 153 -10.27 -41.56 -8.67
CA ASP A 153 -11.48 -42.15 -8.08
C ASP A 153 -11.20 -42.81 -6.72
N LEU A 154 -10.06 -43.50 -6.59
CA LEU A 154 -9.64 -44.11 -5.33
C LEU A 154 -9.41 -43.04 -4.25
N LEU A 155 -8.69 -41.97 -4.58
CA LEU A 155 -8.43 -40.88 -3.66
C LEU A 155 -9.72 -40.19 -3.22
N ASP A 156 -10.66 -39.96 -4.13
CA ASP A 156 -11.97 -39.39 -3.80
C ASP A 156 -12.76 -40.31 -2.85
N GLY A 157 -12.74 -41.62 -3.12
CA GLY A 157 -13.36 -42.65 -2.29
C GLY A 157 -12.82 -42.76 -0.87
N PHE A 158 -11.61 -42.24 -0.60
CA PHE A 158 -11.05 -42.20 0.76
C PHE A 158 -11.61 -41.06 1.61
N THR A 159 -12.15 -39.99 1.00
CA THR A 159 -12.61 -38.78 1.69
C THR A 159 -13.54 -39.06 2.89
N PRO A 160 -14.56 -39.94 2.80
CA PRO A 160 -15.45 -40.24 3.92
C PRO A 160 -14.76 -40.85 5.15
N PHE A 161 -13.60 -41.47 4.95
CA PHE A 161 -12.87 -42.23 5.97
C PHE A 161 -11.74 -41.44 6.63
N ILE A 162 -11.39 -40.26 6.11
CA ILE A 162 -10.41 -39.38 6.72
C ILE A 162 -11.00 -38.80 8.01
N GLN A 163 -10.25 -38.92 9.10
CA GLN A 163 -10.63 -38.45 10.44
C GLN A 163 -9.53 -37.57 11.02
N GLY A 164 -9.87 -36.78 12.04
CA GLY A 164 -8.93 -35.91 12.75
C GLY A 164 -8.92 -34.47 12.24
N SER A 165 -7.97 -33.69 12.75
CA SER A 165 -7.86 -32.26 12.50
C SER A 165 -6.41 -31.81 12.40
N THR A 166 -6.20 -30.67 11.73
CA THR A 166 -4.95 -29.91 11.74
C THR A 166 -5.19 -28.55 12.38
N THR A 167 -4.12 -27.89 12.82
CA THR A 167 -4.18 -26.52 13.35
C THR A 167 -3.97 -25.51 12.23
N GLY A 168 -4.90 -24.57 12.10
CA GLY A 168 -4.76 -23.42 11.23
C GLY A 168 -3.86 -22.34 11.83
N VAL A 169 -3.19 -21.59 10.96
CA VAL A 169 -2.41 -20.40 11.31
C VAL A 169 -3.06 -19.19 10.66
N LEU A 170 -3.27 -18.13 11.44
CA LEU A 170 -3.79 -16.88 10.91
C LEU A 170 -2.70 -16.08 10.23
N GLY A 171 -3.00 -15.55 9.05
CA GLY A 171 -2.07 -14.72 8.32
C GLY A 171 -2.74 -13.66 7.44
N ILE A 172 -2.04 -12.55 7.25
CA ILE A 172 -2.37 -11.52 6.27
C ILE A 172 -1.48 -11.73 5.04
N PRO A 173 -2.05 -11.90 3.82
CA PRO A 173 -1.26 -12.06 2.60
C PRO A 173 -0.26 -10.92 2.41
N ASP A 174 0.97 -11.27 2.04
CA ASP A 174 2.06 -10.32 1.80
C ASP A 174 2.97 -10.77 0.65
N GLY A 175 4.07 -10.05 0.42
CA GLY A 175 5.05 -10.37 -0.63
C GLY A 175 6.21 -11.26 -0.19
N SER A 176 6.14 -11.88 0.99
CA SER A 176 7.23 -12.72 1.51
C SER A 176 7.35 -14.07 0.79
N ASP A 177 8.46 -14.79 0.99
CA ASP A 177 8.63 -16.17 0.48
C ASP A 177 7.58 -17.14 1.05
N THR A 178 7.04 -16.84 2.23
CA THR A 178 5.91 -17.59 2.82
C THR A 178 4.58 -17.20 2.15
N GLY A 179 4.47 -15.96 1.66
CA GLY A 179 3.26 -15.41 1.04
C GLY A 179 2.23 -14.83 2.02
N TYR A 180 2.53 -14.84 3.32
CA TYR A 180 1.74 -14.17 4.35
C TYR A 180 2.56 -13.88 5.61
N THR A 181 2.16 -12.84 6.34
CA THR A 181 2.64 -12.54 7.69
C THR A 181 1.71 -13.16 8.72
N VAL A 182 2.26 -13.94 9.66
CA VAL A 182 1.50 -14.55 10.76
C VAL A 182 0.98 -13.47 11.70
N VAL A 183 -0.28 -13.57 12.10
CA VAL A 183 -0.92 -12.65 13.05
C VAL A 183 -1.59 -13.42 14.19
N GLY A 184 -1.65 -12.82 15.37
CA GLY A 184 -2.30 -13.44 16.54
C GLY A 184 -3.84 -13.47 16.47
N GLY A 185 -4.44 -12.65 15.61
CA GLY A 185 -5.88 -12.48 15.50
C GLY A 185 -6.25 -11.26 14.65
N PRO A 186 -7.54 -11.04 14.38
CA PRO A 186 -8.00 -9.82 13.74
C PRO A 186 -7.89 -8.62 14.70
N VAL A 187 -7.62 -7.45 14.14
CA VAL A 187 -7.59 -6.17 14.87
C VAL A 187 -8.84 -5.38 14.50
N ASP A 188 -9.52 -4.82 15.50
CA ASP A 188 -10.67 -3.95 15.24
C ASP A 188 -10.24 -2.68 14.51
N ILE A 189 -11.09 -2.23 13.59
CA ILE A 189 -10.88 -0.99 12.86
C ILE A 189 -11.89 0.01 13.39
N SER A 190 -11.39 1.06 14.03
CA SER A 190 -12.25 2.16 14.46
C SER A 190 -12.86 2.89 13.25
N PRO A 191 -14.06 3.47 13.39
CA PRO A 191 -14.58 4.46 12.46
C PRO A 191 -13.53 5.49 12.05
N LEU A 192 -13.41 5.78 10.75
CA LEU A 192 -12.39 6.72 10.29
C LEU A 192 -12.62 8.10 10.92
N LYS A 193 -11.57 8.70 11.45
CA LYS A 193 -11.53 10.04 12.00
C LYS A 193 -10.94 11.01 10.99
N GLN A 194 -11.24 12.29 11.21
CA GLN A 194 -10.64 13.39 10.46
C GLN A 194 -9.19 13.58 10.88
N THR A 195 -8.28 13.63 9.91
CA THR A 195 -6.87 13.92 10.14
C THR A 195 -6.71 15.35 10.63
N THR A 196 -6.02 15.56 11.74
CA THR A 196 -5.73 16.90 12.28
C THR A 196 -4.29 17.30 11.95
N THR A 197 -4.07 18.56 11.60
CA THR A 197 -2.73 19.14 11.41
C THR A 197 -2.61 20.43 12.20
N GLN A 198 -1.55 20.54 12.99
CA GLN A 198 -1.21 21.74 13.74
C GLN A 198 0.19 22.19 13.35
N THR A 199 0.33 23.46 12.99
CA THR A 199 1.62 24.02 12.60
C THR A 199 1.86 25.32 13.34
N ILE A 200 3.06 25.44 13.92
CA ILE A 200 3.62 26.71 14.36
C ILE A 200 4.75 27.05 13.38
N GLU A 201 4.78 28.30 12.92
CA GLU A 201 5.80 28.79 12.00
C GLU A 201 6.31 30.15 12.45
N VAL A 202 7.63 30.34 12.36
CA VAL A 202 8.33 31.59 12.66
C VAL A 202 9.10 31.99 11.41
N GLY A 203 8.85 33.20 10.94
CA GLY A 203 9.35 33.71 9.67
C GLY A 203 10.02 35.06 9.79
N PHE A 204 11.00 35.30 8.92
CA PHE A 204 11.61 36.60 8.69
C PHE A 204 11.62 36.91 7.20
N LYS A 205 11.28 38.16 6.86
CA LYS A 205 11.44 38.72 5.52
C LYS A 205 12.14 40.07 5.63
N GLY A 206 13.21 40.24 4.87
CA GLY A 206 14.02 41.45 4.87
C GLY A 206 14.43 41.86 3.46
N LEU A 207 14.22 43.13 3.13
CA LEU A 207 14.88 43.83 2.04
C LEU A 207 16.07 44.61 2.62
N PHE A 208 17.27 44.27 2.16
CA PHE A 208 18.53 44.91 2.55
C PHE A 208 19.02 45.80 1.40
N GLY A 209 19.28 47.07 1.70
CA GLY A 209 19.39 48.09 0.66
C GLY A 209 18.12 48.14 -0.19
N ASP A 210 18.29 48.27 -1.51
CA ASP A 210 17.18 48.28 -2.48
C ASP A 210 17.23 47.06 -3.42
N ASN A 211 18.11 46.09 -3.16
CA ASN A 211 18.46 45.07 -4.15
C ASN A 211 18.68 43.65 -3.61
N PHE A 212 18.59 43.42 -2.30
CA PHE A 212 18.69 42.07 -1.73
C PHE A 212 17.47 41.73 -0.89
N LEU A 213 16.62 40.84 -1.39
CA LEU A 213 15.49 40.28 -0.66
C LEU A 213 15.88 38.92 -0.09
N PHE A 214 15.61 38.70 1.18
CA PHE A 214 15.80 37.41 1.86
C PHE A 214 14.57 37.05 2.67
N THR A 215 14.21 35.77 2.65
CA THR A 215 13.17 35.18 3.49
C THR A 215 13.68 33.89 4.11
N ILE A 216 13.30 33.64 5.36
CA ILE A 216 13.50 32.37 6.04
C ILE A 216 12.31 32.10 6.94
N ASP A 217 11.78 30.89 6.86
CA ASP A 217 10.65 30.42 7.64
C ASP A 217 11.02 29.06 8.25
N GLY A 218 10.90 28.94 9.56
CA GLY A 218 11.04 27.68 10.28
C GLY A 218 9.69 27.25 10.80
N TYR A 219 9.34 25.98 10.66
CA TYR A 219 8.06 25.44 11.11
C TYR A 219 8.22 24.16 11.91
N TYR A 220 7.24 23.89 12.76
CA TYR A 220 7.04 22.61 13.43
C TYR A 220 5.58 22.19 13.22
N THR A 221 5.39 20.99 12.70
CA THR A 221 4.09 20.43 12.35
C THR A 221 3.86 19.15 13.11
N LYS A 222 2.67 19.05 13.71
CA LYS A 222 2.11 17.81 14.24
C LYS A 222 0.93 17.38 13.39
N LYS A 223 0.89 16.14 12.95
CA LYS A 223 -0.23 15.58 12.21
C LYS A 223 -0.64 14.24 12.81
N LYS A 224 -1.95 14.03 12.95
CA LYS A 224 -2.55 12.89 13.66
C LYS A 224 -3.69 12.29 12.87
N ASP A 225 -3.94 11.01 13.10
CA ASP A 225 -5.05 10.25 12.52
C ASP A 225 -4.98 10.25 10.98
N PHE A 226 -3.85 9.85 10.40
CA PHE A 226 -3.71 9.72 8.95
C PHE A 226 -4.61 8.61 8.42
N VAL A 227 -5.35 8.86 7.35
CA VAL A 227 -6.01 7.76 6.64
C VAL A 227 -4.94 7.01 5.85
N GLY A 228 -4.69 5.76 6.26
CA GLY A 228 -3.69 4.89 5.64
C GLY A 228 -4.11 4.29 4.31
N PRO A 229 -3.25 3.47 3.69
CA PRO A 229 -3.59 2.76 2.47
C PRO A 229 -4.71 1.72 2.71
N LEU A 230 -5.31 1.25 1.62
CA LEU A 230 -6.21 0.10 1.66
C LEU A 230 -5.39 -1.18 1.87
N LEU A 231 -5.57 -1.86 3.00
CA LEU A 231 -4.82 -3.06 3.35
C LEU A 231 -5.77 -4.24 3.56
N VAL A 232 -5.29 -5.47 3.33
CA VAL A 232 -6.02 -6.67 3.75
C VAL A 232 -6.06 -6.68 5.27
N THR A 233 -7.28 -6.70 5.83
CA THR A 233 -7.50 -6.58 7.27
C THR A 233 -8.20 -7.80 7.86
N SER A 234 -8.79 -8.66 7.03
CA SER A 234 -9.22 -9.99 7.44
C SER A 234 -8.05 -10.95 7.46
N PRO A 235 -7.69 -11.52 8.64
CA PRO A 235 -6.84 -12.70 8.67
C PRO A 235 -7.46 -13.85 7.87
N LEU A 236 -6.63 -14.52 7.09
CA LEU A 236 -6.96 -15.78 6.42
C LEU A 236 -6.31 -16.93 7.19
N VAL A 237 -6.90 -18.12 7.09
CA VAL A 237 -6.37 -19.32 7.74
C VAL A 237 -5.56 -20.13 6.73
N TYR A 238 -4.31 -20.42 7.08
CA TYR A 238 -3.39 -21.30 6.37
C TYR A 238 -3.17 -22.59 7.19
N VAL A 239 -2.72 -23.66 6.53
CA VAL A 239 -2.55 -24.99 7.16
C VAL A 239 -1.15 -25.55 6.88
N PRO A 240 -0.09 -24.91 7.43
CA PRO A 240 1.30 -25.25 7.10
C PRO A 240 1.66 -26.71 7.41
N ASP A 241 1.07 -27.27 8.46
CA ASP A 241 1.35 -28.63 8.93
C ASP A 241 0.43 -29.71 8.31
N LEU A 242 -0.41 -29.34 7.32
CA LEU A 242 -1.40 -30.25 6.73
C LEU A 242 -0.81 -31.59 6.28
N ALA A 243 0.36 -31.58 5.62
CA ALA A 243 0.97 -32.82 5.13
C ALA A 243 1.35 -33.76 6.29
N ALA A 244 1.90 -33.20 7.36
CA ALA A 244 2.36 -33.94 8.53
C ALA A 244 1.18 -34.54 9.31
N ASP A 245 0.06 -33.81 9.40
CA ASP A 245 -1.16 -34.26 10.10
C ASP A 245 -2.00 -35.20 9.25
N LEU A 246 -2.02 -35.03 7.93
CA LEU A 246 -2.83 -35.82 7.02
C LEU A 246 -2.25 -37.23 6.80
N ALA A 247 -0.92 -37.38 6.77
CA ALA A 247 -0.29 -38.67 6.53
C ALA A 247 -0.65 -39.76 7.57
N PRO A 248 -0.62 -39.49 8.89
CA PRO A 248 -1.07 -40.48 9.88
C PRO A 248 -2.58 -40.76 9.81
N ALA A 249 -3.41 -39.78 9.40
CA ALA A 249 -4.84 -40.00 9.18
C ALA A 249 -5.12 -40.88 7.94
N LEU A 250 -4.31 -40.75 6.90
CA LEU A 250 -4.46 -41.47 5.64
C LEU A 250 -3.88 -42.90 5.70
N THR A 251 -2.85 -43.13 6.50
CA THR A 251 -2.20 -44.46 6.65
C THR A 251 -3.19 -45.61 6.94
N PRO A 252 -4.06 -45.53 7.98
CA PRO A 252 -5.00 -46.61 8.26
C PRO A 252 -6.06 -46.79 7.15
N VAL A 253 -6.42 -45.72 6.43
CA VAL A 253 -7.35 -45.78 5.30
C VAL A 253 -6.74 -46.53 4.12
N ILE A 254 -5.48 -46.23 3.78
CA ILE A 254 -4.74 -46.95 2.72
C ILE A 254 -4.50 -48.41 3.12
N GLN A 255 -4.15 -48.68 4.39
CA GLN A 255 -3.99 -50.05 4.88
C GLN A 255 -5.28 -50.86 4.77
N GLY A 256 -6.43 -50.26 5.10
CA GLY A 256 -7.74 -50.88 4.92
C GLY A 256 -8.07 -51.12 3.45
N ALA A 257 -7.80 -50.15 2.58
CA ALA A 257 -8.01 -50.27 1.13
C ALA A 257 -7.09 -51.32 0.49
N ALA A 258 -5.87 -51.50 1.00
CA ALA A 258 -4.91 -52.51 0.55
C ALA A 258 -5.33 -53.96 0.91
N LEU A 259 -6.47 -54.16 1.59
CA LEU A 259 -7.13 -55.47 1.64
C LEU A 259 -7.73 -55.86 0.29
N ASP A 260 -8.01 -54.89 -0.58
CA ASP A 260 -8.37 -55.14 -1.98
C ASP A 260 -7.10 -55.52 -2.78
N PRO A 261 -7.06 -56.71 -3.43
CA PRO A 261 -5.92 -57.15 -4.22
C PRO A 261 -5.52 -56.20 -5.35
N GLN A 262 -6.45 -55.42 -5.91
CA GLN A 262 -6.17 -54.47 -6.98
C GLN A 262 -5.42 -53.24 -6.45
N VAL A 263 -5.83 -52.70 -5.30
CA VAL A 263 -5.16 -51.57 -4.65
C VAL A 263 -3.78 -51.99 -4.15
N ALA A 264 -3.68 -53.17 -3.52
CA ALA A 264 -2.39 -53.73 -3.09
C ALA A 264 -1.43 -53.96 -4.26
N GLY A 265 -1.91 -54.51 -5.38
CA GLY A 265 -1.12 -54.70 -6.60
C GLY A 265 -0.67 -53.38 -7.24
N PHE A 266 -1.52 -52.36 -7.21
CA PHE A 266 -1.18 -51.02 -7.71
C PHE A 266 -0.07 -50.37 -6.87
N LEU A 267 -0.20 -50.37 -5.54
CA LEU A 267 0.84 -49.83 -4.64
C LEU A 267 2.17 -50.59 -4.79
N ALA A 268 2.11 -51.91 -4.89
CA ALA A 268 3.29 -52.75 -5.12
C ALA A 268 3.98 -52.44 -6.47
N SER A 269 3.20 -52.14 -7.53
CA SER A 269 3.76 -51.76 -8.84
C SER A 269 4.55 -50.44 -8.79
N LEU A 270 4.23 -49.57 -7.83
CA LEU A 270 4.94 -48.33 -7.56
C LEU A 270 6.06 -48.49 -6.52
N GLY A 271 6.22 -49.68 -5.94
CA GLY A 271 7.18 -49.95 -4.88
C GLY A 271 6.87 -49.23 -3.56
N LEU A 272 5.59 -48.93 -3.30
CA LEU A 272 5.15 -48.18 -2.13
C LEU A 272 4.48 -49.10 -1.10
N ASP A 273 4.87 -48.98 0.17
CA ASP A 273 4.04 -49.47 1.28
C ASP A 273 2.97 -48.42 1.66
N ALA A 274 2.02 -48.81 2.51
CA ALA A 274 0.90 -47.93 2.85
C ALA A 274 1.32 -46.63 3.56
N ALA A 275 2.37 -46.68 4.39
CA ALA A 275 2.87 -45.52 5.11
C ALA A 275 3.59 -44.54 4.17
N THR A 276 4.42 -45.05 3.27
CA THR A 276 5.12 -44.27 2.24
C THR A 276 4.12 -43.67 1.25
N ALA A 277 3.11 -44.44 0.84
CA ALA A 277 2.03 -43.96 0.00
C ALA A 277 1.25 -42.82 0.69
N ALA A 278 0.91 -42.97 1.97
CA ALA A 278 0.23 -41.93 2.74
C ALA A 278 1.06 -40.64 2.80
N GLN A 279 2.35 -40.72 3.12
CA GLN A 279 3.25 -39.56 3.16
C GLN A 279 3.34 -38.85 1.80
N LEU A 280 3.50 -39.61 0.72
CA LEU A 280 3.58 -39.08 -0.64
C LEU A 280 2.27 -38.39 -1.05
N ILE A 281 1.12 -39.04 -0.84
CA ILE A 281 -0.19 -38.48 -1.17
C ILE A 281 -0.44 -37.23 -0.34
N SER A 282 -0.22 -37.27 0.98
CA SER A 282 -0.40 -36.11 1.85
C SER A 282 0.49 -34.95 1.44
N GLY A 283 1.74 -35.20 1.07
CA GLY A 283 2.63 -34.18 0.49
C GLY A 283 2.05 -33.55 -0.78
N LEU A 284 1.60 -34.36 -1.73
CA LEU A 284 1.03 -33.89 -3.00
C LEU A 284 -0.25 -33.08 -2.83
N LEU A 285 -1.18 -33.55 -2.01
CA LEU A 285 -2.43 -32.86 -1.73
C LEU A 285 -2.20 -31.54 -0.97
N SER A 286 -1.07 -31.41 -0.27
CA SER A 286 -0.70 -30.22 0.50
C SER A 286 0.05 -29.15 -0.30
N VAL A 287 0.55 -29.45 -1.51
CA VAL A 287 1.41 -28.53 -2.29
C VAL A 287 0.74 -27.19 -2.54
N GLY A 288 -0.53 -27.18 -2.96
CA GLY A 288 -1.25 -25.93 -3.24
C GLY A 288 -1.55 -25.10 -1.98
N PHE A 289 -1.71 -25.76 -0.83
CA PHE A 289 -1.95 -25.09 0.45
C PHE A 289 -0.69 -24.42 0.97
N ASN A 290 0.49 -24.98 0.67
CA ASN A 290 1.78 -24.54 1.19
C ASN A 290 2.76 -24.09 0.08
N ALA A 291 2.23 -23.63 -1.06
CA ALA A 291 3.04 -23.21 -2.19
C ALA A 291 3.85 -21.94 -1.82
N PRO A 292 5.19 -21.94 -1.95
CA PRO A 292 6.02 -20.77 -1.63
C PRO A 292 5.55 -19.51 -2.35
N GLY A 293 5.43 -18.41 -1.61
CA GLY A 293 4.99 -17.09 -2.08
C GLY A 293 3.51 -16.97 -2.44
N ASN A 294 2.76 -18.08 -2.54
CA ASN A 294 1.34 -18.07 -2.90
C ASN A 294 0.59 -19.27 -2.31
N PRO A 295 0.61 -19.47 -0.99
CA PRO A 295 -0.15 -20.54 -0.35
C PRO A 295 -1.65 -20.30 -0.49
N THR A 296 -2.43 -21.38 -0.57
CA THR A 296 -3.89 -21.30 -0.64
C THR A 296 -4.49 -21.28 0.76
N PRO A 297 -5.12 -20.17 1.20
CA PRO A 297 -5.85 -20.16 2.46
C PRO A 297 -7.13 -21.00 2.36
N VAL A 298 -7.65 -21.42 3.51
CA VAL A 298 -8.77 -22.38 3.60
C VAL A 298 -10.03 -21.79 4.24
N ALA A 299 -9.86 -20.77 5.07
CA ALA A 299 -10.92 -20.06 5.77
C ALA A 299 -10.56 -18.57 5.93
N ALA A 300 -11.56 -17.74 6.20
CA ALA A 300 -11.38 -16.31 6.42
C ALA A 300 -12.05 -15.88 7.73
N VAL A 301 -11.39 -15.01 8.48
CA VAL A 301 -11.99 -14.35 9.64
C VAL A 301 -12.85 -13.19 9.14
N GLN A 302 -14.11 -13.21 9.54
CA GLN A 302 -15.13 -12.27 9.11
C GLN A 302 -15.44 -11.26 10.23
N PRO A 303 -15.69 -9.97 9.91
CA PRO A 303 -16.11 -9.00 10.90
C PRO A 303 -17.58 -9.24 11.27
N ASP A 304 -17.97 -8.79 12.46
CA ASP A 304 -19.34 -8.99 12.98
C ASP A 304 -20.39 -8.20 12.18
N SER A 305 -19.98 -7.09 11.56
CA SER A 305 -20.85 -6.18 10.80
C SER A 305 -20.16 -5.64 9.55
N ASN A 306 -20.93 -5.03 8.64
CA ASN A 306 -20.44 -4.42 7.40
C ASN A 306 -19.74 -5.42 6.43
N ASN A 307 -20.20 -6.67 6.42
CA ASN A 307 -19.65 -7.76 5.62
C ASN A 307 -20.53 -8.08 4.38
N PRO A 308 -20.07 -7.74 3.15
CA PRO A 308 -20.84 -7.95 1.91
C PRO A 308 -21.20 -9.41 1.65
N ALA A 309 -20.29 -10.33 1.99
CA ALA A 309 -20.49 -11.74 1.68
C ALA A 309 -21.54 -12.39 2.59
N LEU A 310 -21.84 -11.77 3.74
CA LEU A 310 -22.97 -12.16 4.58
C LEU A 310 -24.29 -11.53 4.11
N GLU A 311 -24.25 -10.44 3.34
CA GLU A 311 -25.45 -9.76 2.81
C GLU A 311 -26.11 -10.52 1.64
N SER A 312 -25.39 -11.39 0.93
CA SER A 312 -25.97 -12.18 -0.18
C SER A 312 -27.02 -13.19 0.30
N ASN A 313 -27.02 -13.57 1.59
CA ASN A 313 -27.96 -14.48 2.27
C ASN A 313 -28.21 -15.85 1.59
N ASP A 314 -27.58 -16.12 0.45
CA ASP A 314 -27.76 -17.34 -0.35
C ASP A 314 -26.80 -18.47 0.06
N GLY A 315 -25.90 -18.20 1.01
CA GLY A 315 -24.91 -19.16 1.50
C GLY A 315 -23.83 -19.52 0.48
N THR A 316 -23.76 -18.80 -0.65
CA THR A 316 -22.83 -19.11 -1.75
C THR A 316 -21.53 -18.30 -1.68
N ALA A 317 -21.43 -17.35 -0.75
CA ALA A 317 -20.27 -16.48 -0.61
C ALA A 317 -19.64 -16.55 0.79
N VAL A 318 -18.31 -16.54 0.82
CA VAL A 318 -17.51 -16.22 2.01
C VAL A 318 -16.65 -15.00 1.68
N GLY A 319 -16.54 -14.08 2.63
CA GLY A 319 -15.89 -12.80 2.41
C GLY A 319 -14.69 -12.59 3.32
N GLY A 320 -13.57 -12.14 2.76
CA GLY A 320 -12.58 -11.36 3.50
C GLY A 320 -12.66 -9.91 3.05
N PHE A 321 -12.04 -9.00 3.80
CA PHE A 321 -12.08 -7.58 3.45
C PHE A 321 -10.72 -6.90 3.51
N LEU A 322 -10.61 -5.87 2.68
CA LEU A 322 -9.58 -4.86 2.74
C LEU A 322 -10.23 -3.56 3.19
N SER A 323 -9.56 -2.79 4.05
CA SER A 323 -10.12 -1.56 4.57
C SER A 323 -9.06 -0.50 4.87
N TYR A 324 -9.54 0.71 5.13
CA TYR A 324 -8.75 1.84 5.55
C TYR A 324 -8.78 1.95 7.07
N ARG A 325 -7.69 2.42 7.67
CA ARG A 325 -7.65 2.78 9.09
C ARG A 325 -7.06 4.17 9.27
N ASN A 326 -7.40 4.83 10.37
CA ASN A 326 -6.51 5.87 10.86
C ASN A 326 -5.32 5.23 11.53
N PHE A 327 -4.15 5.82 11.33
CA PHE A 327 -2.92 5.41 11.98
C PHE A 327 -2.01 6.63 12.14
N GLY A 328 -1.02 6.51 13.01
CA GLY A 328 0.14 7.39 13.03
C GLY A 328 -0.08 8.75 13.71
N ASN A 329 0.94 9.15 14.45
CA ASN A 329 1.25 10.53 14.79
C ASN A 329 2.57 10.87 14.10
N VAL A 330 2.64 12.00 13.39
CA VAL A 330 3.90 12.45 12.79
C VAL A 330 4.16 13.87 13.24
N ASP A 331 5.33 14.05 13.85
CA ASP A 331 5.85 15.34 14.25
C ASP A 331 7.15 15.59 13.49
N PHE A 332 7.24 16.73 12.81
CA PHE A 332 8.47 17.10 12.09
C PHE A 332 8.64 18.61 12.09
N PHE A 333 9.89 19.05 11.94
CA PHE A 333 10.20 20.46 11.70
C PHE A 333 10.90 20.64 10.36
N GLY A 334 10.88 21.87 9.86
CA GLY A 334 11.56 22.20 8.63
C GLY A 334 11.91 23.67 8.54
N VAL A 335 12.73 23.98 7.54
CA VAL A 335 13.20 25.32 7.23
C VAL A 335 13.10 25.54 5.73
N ASP A 336 12.47 26.64 5.36
CA ASP A 336 12.46 27.15 4.00
C ASP A 336 13.17 28.50 3.97
N ALA A 337 14.12 28.67 3.05
CA ALA A 337 14.83 29.92 2.86
C ALA A 337 14.86 30.29 1.38
N ALA A 338 14.73 31.58 1.07
CA ALA A 338 14.86 32.08 -0.28
C ALA A 338 15.55 33.44 -0.30
N PHE A 339 16.24 33.72 -1.40
CA PHE A 339 16.81 35.03 -1.64
C PHE A 339 16.71 35.43 -3.10
N GLU A 340 16.67 36.74 -3.33
CA GLU A 340 16.85 37.36 -4.63
C GLU A 340 17.80 38.55 -4.48
N TYR A 341 18.86 38.57 -5.28
CA TYR A 341 19.84 39.63 -5.34
C TYR A 341 19.89 40.26 -6.73
N GLN A 342 19.47 41.51 -6.83
CA GLN A 342 19.57 42.33 -8.03
C GLN A 342 20.93 43.04 -8.05
N ALA A 343 21.99 42.37 -8.50
CA ALA A 343 23.32 42.96 -8.54
C ALA A 343 23.39 44.18 -9.48
N SER A 344 22.52 44.23 -10.50
CA SER A 344 22.29 45.41 -11.35
C SER A 344 20.86 45.39 -11.90
N LYS A 345 20.46 46.41 -12.68
CA LYS A 345 19.18 46.41 -13.42
C LYS A 345 19.07 45.28 -14.44
N GLN A 346 20.20 44.68 -14.81
CA GLN A 346 20.33 43.65 -15.83
C GLN A 346 20.58 42.27 -15.25
N PHE A 347 21.10 42.16 -14.03
CA PHE A 347 21.60 40.90 -13.49
C PHE A 347 20.97 40.60 -12.14
N THR A 348 20.32 39.44 -12.08
CA THR A 348 19.65 38.93 -10.87
C THR A 348 20.18 37.54 -10.56
N ILE A 349 20.52 37.31 -9.29
CA ILE A 349 20.81 35.99 -8.74
C ILE A 349 19.66 35.64 -7.80
N PHE A 350 19.25 34.38 -7.78
CA PHE A 350 18.23 33.91 -6.85
C PHE A 350 18.58 32.53 -6.31
N GLY A 351 18.01 32.19 -5.16
CA GLY A 351 18.11 30.86 -4.59
C GLY A 351 16.93 30.54 -3.68
N ASN A 352 16.63 29.26 -3.56
CA ASN A 352 15.71 28.68 -2.58
C ASN A 352 16.28 27.38 -2.04
N PHE A 353 15.95 27.11 -0.78
CA PHE A 353 16.39 25.95 -0.01
C PHE A 353 15.22 25.50 0.85
N SER A 354 14.99 24.19 0.91
CA SER A 354 14.00 23.56 1.77
C SER A 354 14.65 22.38 2.49
N PHE A 355 14.39 22.29 3.79
CA PHE A 355 14.79 21.19 4.66
C PHE A 355 13.59 20.70 5.47
N VAL A 356 13.46 19.38 5.63
CA VAL A 356 12.58 18.74 6.61
C VAL A 356 13.39 17.75 7.45
N SER A 357 13.09 17.66 8.74
CA SER A 357 13.84 16.81 9.70
C SER A 357 13.80 15.35 9.29
N ASP A 358 12.63 14.87 8.90
CA ASP A 358 12.33 13.47 8.67
C ASP A 358 11.46 13.27 7.44
N ASP A 359 11.82 12.28 6.64
CA ASP A 359 11.13 11.84 5.43
C ASP A 359 10.73 10.36 5.49
N PHE A 360 11.04 9.69 6.60
CA PHE A 360 10.70 8.31 6.90
C PHE A 360 10.41 8.21 8.39
N PHE A 361 9.29 7.57 8.75
CA PHE A 361 8.82 7.41 10.12
C PHE A 361 8.59 5.94 10.40
N ASP A 362 9.23 5.41 11.43
CA ASP A 362 9.02 4.04 11.89
C ASP A 362 7.80 3.91 12.82
N ASN A 363 7.52 2.70 13.30
CA ASN A 363 6.35 2.44 14.13
C ASN A 363 6.43 3.15 15.49
N GLU A 364 7.63 3.31 16.05
CA GLU A 364 7.83 4.01 17.33
C GLU A 364 7.53 5.50 17.18
N GLU A 365 8.02 6.13 16.11
CA GLU A 365 7.72 7.52 15.78
C GLU A 365 6.24 7.74 15.48
N LEU A 366 5.59 6.73 14.89
CA LEU A 366 4.17 6.76 14.54
C LEU A 366 3.23 6.48 15.73
N ASP A 367 3.74 6.01 16.88
CA ASP A 367 2.93 5.52 18.02
C ASP A 367 2.05 4.31 17.61
N GLU A 368 2.67 3.34 16.93
CA GLU A 368 2.03 2.13 16.42
C GLU A 368 2.71 0.87 16.97
N ASP A 369 1.91 -0.09 17.47
CA ASP A 369 2.41 -1.34 18.05
C ASP A 369 3.00 -2.30 17.00
N ASP A 370 2.58 -2.17 15.74
CA ASP A 370 3.02 -3.02 14.64
C ASP A 370 4.36 -2.53 14.07
N GLU A 371 5.44 -3.26 14.38
CA GLU A 371 6.81 -2.99 13.91
C GLU A 371 6.94 -2.89 12.37
N SER A 372 5.99 -3.45 11.62
CA SER A 372 5.99 -3.35 10.15
C SER A 372 5.36 -2.05 9.62
N THR A 373 4.67 -1.30 10.49
CA THR A 373 4.02 -0.04 10.12
C THR A 373 5.08 1.06 9.99
N VAL A 374 5.28 1.53 8.76
CA VAL A 374 6.18 2.64 8.42
C VAL A 374 5.49 3.64 7.51
N LEU A 375 5.95 4.88 7.53
CA LEU A 375 5.45 5.94 6.66
C LEU A 375 6.62 6.67 5.99
N ALA A 376 6.65 6.67 4.66
CA ALA A 376 7.52 7.58 3.90
C ALA A 376 6.77 8.88 3.61
N LEU A 377 7.43 10.02 3.76
CA LEU A 377 6.94 11.33 3.34
C LEU A 377 6.78 11.41 1.82
N ASN A 378 7.41 10.49 1.08
CA ASN A 378 7.49 10.47 -0.38
C ASN A 378 8.04 11.80 -0.93
N ALA A 379 8.93 12.42 -0.17
CA ALA A 379 9.57 13.68 -0.50
C ALA A 379 10.96 13.73 0.15
N PRO A 380 11.93 14.40 -0.48
CA PRO A 380 13.29 14.49 0.03
C PRO A 380 13.42 15.38 1.27
N LYS A 381 14.35 15.01 2.16
CA LYS A 381 14.77 15.88 3.27
C LYS A 381 15.29 17.23 2.79
N ILE A 382 16.11 17.25 1.73
CA ILE A 382 16.77 18.47 1.25
C ILE A 382 16.43 18.73 -0.22
N LYS A 383 16.09 19.99 -0.51
CA LYS A 383 15.96 20.50 -1.88
C LYS A 383 16.61 21.87 -1.99
N PHE A 384 17.32 22.10 -3.08
CA PHE A 384 17.97 23.38 -3.34
C PHE A 384 17.80 23.77 -4.81
N LYS A 385 17.52 25.03 -5.08
CA LYS A 385 17.59 25.59 -6.44
C LYS A 385 18.22 26.97 -6.40
N ALA A 386 19.20 27.21 -7.25
CA ALA A 386 19.78 28.53 -7.45
C ALA A 386 19.98 28.83 -8.92
N GLY A 387 19.98 30.11 -9.26
CA GLY A 387 20.15 30.51 -10.64
C GLY A 387 20.43 32.00 -10.81
N LEU A 388 20.61 32.36 -12.07
CA LEU A 388 20.85 33.71 -12.51
C LEU A 388 19.98 34.06 -13.72
N ARG A 389 19.70 35.35 -13.86
CA ARG A 389 19.04 35.95 -15.01
C ARG A 389 19.83 37.17 -15.43
N TYR A 390 20.08 37.28 -16.73
CA TYR A 390 20.80 38.40 -17.30
C TYR A 390 20.06 38.96 -18.51
N ALA A 391 19.60 40.21 -18.44
CA ALA A 391 18.96 40.91 -19.53
C ALA A 391 19.90 41.99 -20.08
N THR A 392 20.18 41.91 -21.37
CA THR A 392 21.06 42.86 -22.05
C THR A 392 20.27 44.07 -22.57
N SER A 393 20.95 45.20 -22.74
CA SER A 393 20.35 46.40 -23.36
C SER A 393 20.02 46.26 -24.85
N TRP A 394 20.52 45.22 -25.51
CA TRP A 394 20.39 45.00 -26.95
C TRP A 394 19.33 43.94 -27.31
N GLY A 395 18.52 43.52 -26.33
CA GLY A 395 17.31 42.71 -26.52
C GLY A 395 17.43 41.23 -26.12
N PHE A 396 18.64 40.75 -25.81
CA PHE A 396 18.84 39.37 -25.34
C PHE A 396 18.58 39.22 -23.84
N SER A 397 17.98 38.10 -23.46
CA SER A 397 17.87 37.63 -22.08
C SER A 397 18.44 36.21 -21.94
N PHE A 398 19.23 35.96 -20.90
CA PHE A 398 19.82 34.67 -20.58
C PHE A 398 19.38 34.24 -19.18
N SER A 399 19.16 32.95 -18.99
CA SER A 399 18.91 32.36 -17.67
C SER A 399 19.63 31.03 -17.53
N ALA A 400 20.10 30.75 -16.32
CA ALA A 400 20.60 29.44 -15.94
C ALA A 400 20.15 29.14 -14.51
N SER A 401 19.75 27.90 -14.22
CA SER A 401 19.45 27.48 -12.84
C SER A 401 19.81 26.02 -12.60
N GLY A 402 20.47 25.73 -11.50
CA GLY A 402 20.69 24.39 -11.00
C GLY A 402 19.68 24.02 -9.91
N ARG A 403 19.20 22.78 -9.91
CA ARG A 403 18.33 22.21 -8.89
C ARG A 403 18.94 20.90 -8.39
N TYR A 404 19.14 20.79 -7.08
CA TYR A 404 19.51 19.55 -6.40
C TYR A 404 18.32 19.01 -5.62
N ILE A 405 18.11 17.70 -5.71
CA ILE A 405 17.12 16.93 -4.95
C ILE A 405 17.87 15.78 -4.27
N ASP A 406 17.72 15.68 -2.96
CA ASP A 406 18.34 14.61 -2.19
C ASP A 406 17.67 13.25 -2.47
N ALA A 407 18.35 12.16 -2.11
CA ALA A 407 17.78 10.82 -2.21
C ALA A 407 16.65 10.67 -1.17
N PHE A 408 15.62 9.89 -1.48
CA PHE A 408 14.52 9.64 -0.55
C PHE A 408 13.74 8.37 -0.86
N GLU A 409 13.17 7.78 0.19
CA GLU A 409 12.33 6.61 0.07
C GLU A 409 10.93 6.97 -0.47
N ILE A 410 10.45 6.17 -1.42
CA ILE A 410 9.05 6.17 -1.85
C ILE A 410 8.37 4.92 -1.32
N ARG A 411 7.24 5.10 -0.64
CA ARG A 411 6.30 4.04 -0.23
C ARG A 411 4.89 4.49 -0.55
N SER A 412 4.38 4.04 -1.69
CA SER A 412 3.03 4.34 -2.15
C SER A 412 2.41 3.14 -2.86
N GLY A 413 1.56 2.40 -2.14
CA GLY A 413 0.95 1.17 -2.66
C GLY A 413 2.03 0.18 -3.13
N PRO A 414 2.00 -0.29 -4.40
CA PRO A 414 3.01 -1.22 -4.91
C PRO A 414 4.35 -0.55 -5.28
N TYR A 415 4.43 0.79 -5.28
CA TYR A 415 5.64 1.51 -5.63
C TYR A 415 6.45 1.76 -4.36
N VAL A 416 7.45 0.90 -4.14
CA VAL A 416 8.32 0.92 -2.97
C VAL A 416 9.79 0.91 -3.41
N GLY A 417 10.59 1.82 -2.86
CA GLY A 417 12.04 1.85 -3.04
C GLY A 417 12.63 3.25 -2.94
N GLU A 418 13.96 3.29 -2.91
CA GLU A 418 14.73 4.53 -2.81
C GLU A 418 14.88 5.20 -4.19
N LEU A 419 14.61 6.50 -4.24
CA LEU A 419 14.94 7.35 -5.37
C LEU A 419 16.32 7.98 -5.13
N GLU A 420 17.25 7.77 -6.06
CA GLU A 420 18.59 8.37 -5.99
C GLU A 420 18.53 9.90 -6.06
N SER A 421 19.51 10.57 -5.44
CA SER A 421 19.67 12.01 -5.55
C SER A 421 20.04 12.41 -6.98
N TYR A 422 19.62 13.61 -7.40
CA TYR A 422 19.91 14.09 -8.74
C TYR A 422 20.10 15.61 -8.79
N PHE A 423 20.76 16.05 -9.86
CA PHE A 423 20.99 17.46 -10.15
C PHE A 423 20.58 17.79 -11.58
N GLN A 424 19.69 18.77 -11.72
CA GLN A 424 19.24 19.29 -13.01
C GLN A 424 19.80 20.69 -13.25
N LEU A 425 20.40 20.90 -14.42
CA LEU A 425 20.78 22.22 -14.91
C LEU A 425 19.83 22.66 -16.02
N ASP A 426 19.14 23.77 -15.82
CA ASP A 426 18.28 24.39 -16.84
C ASP A 426 18.96 25.63 -17.41
N ALA A 427 18.77 25.89 -18.71
CA ALA A 427 19.24 27.10 -19.36
C ALA A 427 18.20 27.68 -20.32
N GLY A 428 18.26 28.99 -20.56
CA GLY A 428 17.37 29.66 -21.48
C GLY A 428 17.99 30.88 -22.13
N ILE A 429 17.60 31.12 -23.37
CA ILE A 429 17.89 32.33 -24.14
C ILE A 429 16.59 32.91 -24.68
N GLY A 430 16.46 34.23 -24.63
CA GLY A 430 15.34 34.94 -25.23
C GLY A 430 15.84 36.16 -25.99
N TYR A 431 15.07 36.57 -26.99
CA TYR A 431 15.34 37.75 -27.79
C TYR A 431 14.06 38.56 -28.02
N ASP A 432 14.12 39.82 -27.60
CA ASP A 432 13.09 40.82 -27.89
C ASP A 432 13.29 41.36 -29.31
N LEU A 433 12.31 41.11 -30.16
CA LEU A 433 12.31 41.50 -31.57
C LEU A 433 11.61 42.83 -31.79
N ASP A 434 11.40 43.65 -30.75
CA ASP A 434 10.72 44.94 -30.82
C ASP A 434 11.27 45.87 -31.93
N LYS A 435 12.57 45.74 -32.25
CA LYS A 435 13.20 46.49 -33.35
C LYS A 435 12.68 46.11 -34.75
N TYR A 436 12.18 44.88 -34.92
CA TYR A 436 11.75 44.31 -36.19
C TYR A 436 10.22 44.14 -36.25
N ALA A 437 9.63 43.67 -35.16
CA ALA A 437 8.21 43.48 -34.98
C ALA A 437 7.85 43.79 -33.53
N ARG A 438 7.28 44.97 -33.30
CA ARG A 438 6.91 45.45 -31.97
C ARG A 438 5.95 44.47 -31.28
N GLY A 439 6.26 44.09 -30.06
CA GLY A 439 5.51 43.10 -29.26
C GLY A 439 5.92 41.65 -29.51
N MET A 440 6.89 41.38 -30.39
CA MET A 440 7.35 40.02 -30.70
C MET A 440 8.55 39.61 -29.84
N LYS A 441 8.49 38.41 -29.26
CA LYS A 441 9.57 37.81 -28.48
C LYS A 441 9.75 36.34 -28.84
N LEU A 442 11.01 35.90 -28.95
CA LEU A 442 11.37 34.49 -29.04
C LEU A 442 12.07 34.05 -27.76
N ASP A 443 11.71 32.88 -27.24
CA ASP A 443 12.37 32.22 -26.11
C ASP A 443 12.72 30.78 -26.50
N VAL A 444 13.91 30.31 -26.14
CA VAL A 444 14.31 28.90 -26.19
C VAL A 444 14.81 28.51 -24.81
N GLY A 445 14.20 27.50 -24.23
CA GLY A 445 14.58 26.92 -22.94
C GLY A 445 14.99 25.46 -23.11
N VAL A 446 16.02 25.05 -22.37
CA VAL A 446 16.46 23.67 -22.24
C VAL A 446 16.35 23.29 -20.76
N SER A 447 15.49 22.33 -20.46
CA SER A 447 15.42 21.66 -19.16
C SER A 447 16.33 20.44 -19.17
N ASN A 448 17.01 20.19 -18.07
CA ASN A 448 18.01 19.11 -17.97
C ASN A 448 19.07 19.19 -19.10
N LEU A 449 19.76 20.33 -19.16
CA LEU A 449 20.82 20.62 -20.14
C LEU A 449 21.95 19.60 -20.12
N LEU A 450 22.23 18.94 -18.98
CA LEU A 450 23.26 17.91 -18.89
C LEU A 450 22.79 16.53 -19.39
N ASP A 451 21.50 16.39 -19.71
CA ASP A 451 20.87 15.13 -20.15
C ASP A 451 21.04 13.99 -19.12
N ASP A 452 20.88 14.34 -17.84
CA ASP A 452 20.90 13.39 -16.73
C ASP A 452 19.64 12.52 -16.75
N ASP A 453 19.80 11.22 -16.99
CA ASP A 453 18.71 10.25 -17.15
C ASP A 453 18.25 9.72 -15.78
N HIS A 454 17.26 10.37 -15.18
CA HIS A 454 16.81 10.13 -13.80
C HIS A 454 15.30 9.83 -13.72
N ARG A 455 14.85 9.36 -12.55
CA ARG A 455 13.42 9.23 -12.23
C ARG A 455 13.05 10.24 -11.16
N GLU A 456 11.80 10.67 -11.15
CA GLU A 456 11.24 11.49 -10.06
C GLU A 456 10.23 10.70 -9.19
N PHE A 457 9.92 9.45 -9.55
CA PHE A 457 9.06 8.55 -8.79
C PHE A 457 9.34 7.07 -9.13
N ILE A 458 9.18 6.16 -8.17
CA ILE A 458 9.35 4.71 -8.39
C ILE A 458 8.27 4.19 -9.37
N GLY A 459 8.68 3.44 -10.38
CA GLY A 459 7.79 2.94 -11.43
C GLY A 459 7.48 3.94 -12.55
N ALA A 460 7.81 5.24 -12.39
CA ALA A 460 7.66 6.22 -13.45
C ALA A 460 8.76 6.08 -14.52
N PRO A 461 8.50 6.49 -15.79
CA PRO A 461 9.53 6.57 -16.82
C PRO A 461 10.67 7.50 -16.42
N LYS A 462 11.85 7.26 -16.99
CA LYS A 462 12.98 8.19 -16.82
C LYS A 462 12.78 9.46 -17.65
N LEU A 463 13.33 10.57 -17.17
CA LEU A 463 13.28 11.88 -17.79
C LEU A 463 14.68 12.29 -18.26
N GLY A 464 14.79 12.67 -19.53
CA GLY A 464 16.01 13.23 -20.14
C GLY A 464 15.87 14.72 -20.45
N ARG A 465 16.70 15.23 -21.36
CA ARG A 465 16.67 16.63 -21.82
C ARG A 465 15.37 16.97 -22.53
N MET A 466 14.84 18.16 -22.25
CA MET A 466 13.69 18.72 -22.96
C MET A 466 13.96 20.14 -23.47
N VAL A 467 13.67 20.40 -24.74
CA VAL A 467 13.84 21.72 -25.37
C VAL A 467 12.48 22.28 -25.75
N ILE A 468 12.18 23.50 -25.29
CA ILE A 468 10.97 24.24 -25.65
C ILE A 468 11.38 25.55 -26.35
N ALA A 469 10.79 25.79 -27.52
CA ALA A 469 10.82 27.10 -28.16
C ALA A 469 9.43 27.75 -28.08
N ARG A 470 9.38 29.05 -27.82
CA ARG A 470 8.15 29.84 -27.75
C ARG A 470 8.31 31.14 -28.52
N ALA A 471 7.32 31.43 -29.35
CA ALA A 471 7.12 32.75 -29.94
C ALA A 471 5.91 33.42 -29.27
N THR A 472 6.07 34.65 -28.81
CA THR A 472 4.99 35.43 -28.20
C THR A 472 4.82 36.72 -28.99
N TYR A 473 3.57 37.07 -29.31
CA TYR A 473 3.22 38.37 -29.87
C TYR A 473 2.19 39.05 -28.96
N SER A 474 2.56 40.20 -28.40
CA SER A 474 1.69 40.98 -27.51
C SER A 474 1.12 42.18 -28.25
N VAL A 475 -0.18 42.16 -28.52
CA VAL A 475 -0.92 43.31 -29.04
C VAL A 475 -1.14 44.29 -27.88
N ARG A 476 -0.66 45.52 -28.02
CA ARG A 476 -0.96 46.61 -27.08
C ARG A 476 -1.91 47.60 -27.70
#